data_AF-A0A951QL70-F1
#
_entry.id   AF-A0A951QL70-F1
#
_cell.length_a   1.000
_cell.length_b   1.000
_cell.length_c   1.000
_cell.angle_alpha   90.00
_cell.angle_beta   90.00
_cell.angle_gamma   90.00
#
_symmetry.space_group_name_H-M   'P 1'
#
loop_
_entity.id
_entity.type
_entity.pdbx_description
1 polymer ?
#
loop_
_entity_poly.entity_id
_entity_poly.type
_entity_poly.pdbx_seq_one_letter_code
_entity_poly.pdbx_strand_id
1 'polypeptide(L)' 'MEIVTSWERKALEKVAVNLLREGMTVEAIVRVTELSVEQVQRLQAELQIEQGSGS' A
#
# COMPACT_ATOMS: atom_id res chain seq x y z
N MET A 1 14.25 6.05 -20.65
CA MET A 1 14.09 7.31 -19.90
C MET A 1 12.91 7.13 -18.97
N GLU A 2 13.20 7.24 -17.67
CA GLU A 2 12.47 6.68 -16.54
C GLU A 2 11.26 7.53 -16.14
N ILE A 3 10.15 7.36 -16.86
CA ILE A 3 8.85 7.94 -16.53
C ILE A 3 7.84 6.80 -16.48
N VAL A 4 8.06 5.81 -15.62
CA VAL A 4 6.92 5.10 -15.00
C VAL A 4 6.52 6.02 -13.87
N THR A 5 5.53 6.82 -14.19
CA THR A 5 5.27 8.16 -13.68
C THR A 5 4.86 8.13 -12.20
N SER A 6 5.18 9.16 -11.44
CA SER A 6 4.77 9.30 -10.03
C SER A 6 3.25 9.11 -9.79
N TRP A 7 2.40 9.29 -10.81
CA TRP A 7 0.94 9.11 -10.69
C TRP A 7 0.52 7.63 -10.69
N GLU A 8 1.16 6.78 -11.49
CA GLU A 8 0.90 5.33 -11.51
C GLU A 8 1.24 4.74 -10.15
N ARG A 9 2.40 5.11 -9.60
CA ARG A 9 2.80 4.68 -8.26
C ARG A 9 1.80 5.08 -7.19
N LYS A 10 1.34 6.33 -7.19
CA LYS A 10 0.31 6.81 -6.24
C LYS A 10 -1.02 6.10 -6.40
N ALA A 11 -1.40 5.72 -7.62
CA ALA A 11 -2.62 4.94 -7.86
C ALA A 11 -2.50 3.54 -7.25
N LEU A 12 -1.36 2.87 -7.46
CA LEU A 12 -1.08 1.55 -6.88
C LEU A 12 -1.00 1.60 -5.36
N GLU A 13 -0.43 2.65 -4.77
CA GLU A 13 -0.42 2.86 -3.31
C GLU A 13 -1.83 3.00 -2.74
N LYS A 14 -2.72 3.75 -3.41
CA LYS A 14 -4.14 3.86 -3.00
C LYS A 14 -4.86 2.52 -3.06
N VAL A 15 -4.62 1.73 -4.12
CA VAL A 15 -5.17 0.38 -4.24
C VAL A 15 -4.65 -0.50 -3.10
N ALA A 16 -3.34 -0.52 -2.85
CA ALA A 16 -2.73 -1.30 -1.76
C ALA A 16 -3.32 -0.93 -0.39
N VAL A 17 -3.53 0.36 -0.11
CA VAL A 17 -4.17 0.83 1.13
C VAL A 17 -5.60 0.30 1.28
N ASN A 18 -6.40 0.32 0.21
CA ASN A 18 -7.76 -0.21 0.27
C ASN A 18 -7.77 -1.71 0.55
N LEU A 19 -6.92 -2.48 -0.15
CA LEU A 19 -6.82 -3.93 0.05
C LEU A 19 -6.33 -4.30 1.47
N LEU A 20 -5.42 -3.50 2.05
CA LEU A 20 -5.00 -3.65 3.45
C LEU A 20 -6.17 -3.42 4.42
N ARG A 21 -7.04 -2.43 4.17
CA ARG A 21 -8.24 -2.16 4.98
C ARG A 21 -9.29 -3.26 4.86
N GLU A 22 -9.34 -3.93 3.71
CA GLU A 22 -10.19 -5.11 3.48
C GLU A 22 -9.62 -6.39 4.11
N GLY A 23 -8.45 -6.32 4.74
CA GLY A 23 -7.83 -7.44 5.46
C GLY A 23 -7.05 -8.40 4.55
N MET A 24 -6.70 -8.00 3.32
CA MET A 24 -5.83 -8.82 2.48
C MET A 24 -4.41 -8.92 3.04
N THR A 25 -3.77 -10.07 2.78
CA THR A 25 -2.37 -10.31 3.15
C THR A 25 -1.39 -9.49 2.31
N VAL A 26 -0.28 -9.07 2.89
CA VAL A 26 0.81 -8.33 2.22
C VAL A 26 1.28 -9.04 0.93
N GLU A 27 1.44 -10.36 0.97
CA GLU A 27 1.89 -11.14 -0.20
C GLU A 27 0.93 -11.06 -1.39
N ALA A 28 -0.38 -11.13 -1.15
CA ALA A 28 -1.38 -10.98 -2.20
C ALA A 28 -1.37 -9.56 -2.80
N ILE A 29 -1.19 -8.55 -1.96
CA ILE A 29 -1.16 -7.15 -2.39
C ILE A 29 0.07 -6.85 -3.24
N VAL A 30 1.25 -7.37 -2.86
CA VAL A 30 2.49 -7.27 -3.66
C VAL A 30 2.30 -7.89 -5.05
N ARG A 31 1.63 -9.05 -5.13
CA ARG A 31 1.36 -9.71 -6.41
C ARG A 31 0.38 -8.95 -7.31
N VAL A 32 -0.58 -8.22 -6.73
CA VAL A 32 -1.61 -7.48 -7.47
C VAL A 32 -1.13 -6.09 -7.88
N THR A 33 -0.36 -5.42 -7.02
CA THR A 33 0.04 -4.02 -7.22
C THR A 33 1.45 -3.86 -7.76
N GLU A 34 2.23 -4.96 -7.80
CA GLU A 34 3.65 -4.97 -8.16
C GLU A 34 4.52 -4.02 -7.31
N LEU A 35 3.98 -3.53 -6.19
CA LEU A 35 4.74 -2.77 -5.20
C LEU A 35 5.68 -3.71 -4.44
N SER A 36 6.82 -3.16 -3.99
CA SER A 36 7.72 -3.93 -3.14
C SER A 36 7.08 -4.26 -1.79
N VAL A 37 7.49 -5.40 -1.21
CA VAL A 37 7.05 -5.83 0.12
C VAL A 37 7.26 -4.73 1.16
N GLU A 38 8.42 -4.05 1.10
CA GLU A 38 8.76 -2.94 2.01
C GLU A 38 7.78 -1.78 1.91
N GLN A 39 7.30 -1.45 0.70
CA GLN A 39 6.36 -0.35 0.50
C GLN A 39 4.97 -0.72 1.02
N VAL A 40 4.52 -1.95 0.79
CA VAL A 40 3.24 -2.43 1.33
C VAL A 40 3.27 -2.53 2.86
N GLN A 41 4.38 -2.99 3.45
CA GLN A 41 4.57 -3.01 4.90
C GLN A 41 4.58 -1.61 5.51
N ARG A 42 5.21 -0.63 4.84
CA ARG A 42 5.16 0.77 5.27
C ARG A 42 3.72 1.30 5.29
N LEU A 43 2.95 1.08 4.23
CA LEU A 43 1.54 1.47 4.15
C LEU A 43 0.70 0.81 5.25
N GLN A 44 0.98 -0.47 5.55
CA GLN A 44 0.31 -1.18 6.65
C GLN A 44 0.62 -0.55 8.02
N ALA A 45 1.88 -0.19 8.28
CA ALA A 45 2.29 0.46 9.52
C ALA A 45 1.65 1.86 9.66
N GLU A 46 1.62 2.64 8.58
CA GLU A 46 0.96 3.96 8.53
C GLU A 46 -0.53 3.85 8.86
N LEU A 47 -1.22 2.84 8.31
CA LEU A 47 -2.62 2.57 8.63
C LEU A 47 -2.84 2.18 10.10
N GLN A 48 -1.95 1.40 10.70
CA GLN A 48 -2.07 1.04 12.12
C GLN A 48 -1.92 2.27 13.03
N ILE A 49 -1.04 3.22 12.66
CA ILE A 49 -0.85 4.48 13.39
C ILE A 49 -2.06 5.39 13.25
N GLU A 50 -2.62 5.51 12.04
CA GLU A 50 -3.85 6.29 11.78
C GLU A 50 -5.03 5.77 12.63
N GLN A 51 -5.21 4.45 12.71
CA GLN A 51 -6.30 3.84 13.48
C GLN A 51 -6.07 3.84 14.99
N GLY A 52 -4.80 3.92 15.44
CA GLY A 52 -4.42 3.98 16.85
C GLY A 52 -4.42 5.38 17.46
N SER A 53 -4.54 6.43 16.65
CA SER A 53 -4.49 7.84 17.10
C SER A 53 -5.87 8.49 17.31
N GLY A 54 -6.94 7.67 17.26
CA GLY A 54 -8.33 8.10 17.42
C GLY A 54 -9.03 7.59 18.69
N SER A 55 -8.28 7.18 19.72
CA SER A 55 -8.82 6.80 21.05
C SER A 55 -8.58 7.88 22.09
#